data_AF-A0AAV5KY48-F1
#
_entry.id   AF-A0AAV5KY48-F1
#
_cell.length_a   1.000
_cell.length_b   1.000
_cell.length_c   1.000
_cell.angle_alpha   90.00
_cell.angle_beta   90.00
_cell.angle_gamma   90.00
#
_symmetry.space_group_name_H-M   'P 1'
#
loop_
_entity.id
_entity.type
_entity.pdbx_description
1 polymer ?
#
loop_
_entity_poly.entity_id
_entity_poly.type
_entity_poly.pdbx_seq_one_letter_code
_entity_poly.pdbx_strand_id
1 'polypeptide(L)'
;MDNVPWHSDVKAFSEALAAKSKGEYEVACEHVHSCCVLLAKPEKFKVASGKPFRSEDYMAPTPSWALYGAEEGGLDSVHEYVW
;
A
#
# COMPACT_ATOMS: atom_id res chain seq x y z
N MET A 1 18.65 -18.46 -4.54
CA MET A 1 17.49 -17.58 -4.31
C MET A 1 17.50 -17.15 -2.84
N ASP A 2 18.68 -16.93 -2.27
CA ASP A 2 18.87 -17.20 -0.84
C ASP A 2 18.46 -16.01 0.04
N ASN A 3 18.28 -14.84 -0.57
CA ASN A 3 17.89 -13.59 0.08
C ASN A 3 16.51 -13.08 -0.40
N VAL A 4 15.82 -13.84 -1.25
CA VAL A 4 14.51 -13.44 -1.78
C VAL A 4 13.45 -14.25 -1.02
N PRO A 5 12.56 -13.60 -0.25
CA PRO A 5 11.55 -14.31 0.52
C PRO A 5 10.56 -14.99 -0.42
N TRP A 6 10.07 -16.16 0.00
CA TRP A 6 8.95 -16.80 -0.67
C TRP A 6 7.65 -16.06 -0.33
N HIS A 7 6.62 -16.25 -1.15
CA HIS A 7 5.29 -15.69 -0.86
C HIS A 7 4.80 -16.03 0.56
N SER A 8 5.06 -17.24 1.05
CA SER A 8 4.72 -17.66 2.41
C SER A 8 5.40 -16.81 3.49
N ASP A 9 6.66 -16.42 3.27
CA ASP A 9 7.41 -15.59 4.21
C ASP A 9 6.87 -14.17 4.23
N VAL A 10 6.55 -13.61 3.05
CA VAL A 10 5.92 -12.30 2.92
C VAL A 10 4.55 -12.30 3.62
N LYS A 11 3.73 -13.33 3.39
CA LYS A 11 2.43 -13.49 4.05
C LYS A 11 2.55 -13.53 5.57
N ALA A 12 3.41 -14.39 6.10
CA ALA A 12 3.60 -14.53 7.54
C ALA A 12 4.08 -13.22 8.18
N PHE A 13 4.98 -12.51 7.51
CA PHE A 13 5.42 -11.18 7.95
C PHE A 13 4.27 -10.16 7.94
N SER A 14 3.48 -10.11 6.88
CA SER A 14 2.33 -9.21 6.76
C SER A 14 1.25 -9.49 7.81
N GLU A 15 0.96 -10.76 8.11
CA GLU A 15 0.04 -11.15 9.17
C GLU A 15 0.56 -10.71 10.56
N ALA A 16 1.85 -10.90 10.82
CA ALA A 16 2.48 -10.43 12.06
C ALA A 16 2.44 -8.89 12.18
N LEU A 17 2.62 -8.17 11.08
CA LEU A 17 2.53 -6.71 11.03
C LEU A 17 1.08 -6.23 11.28
N ALA A 18 0.09 -6.90 10.67
CA ALA A 18 -1.32 -6.65 10.92
C ALA A 18 -1.68 -6.90 12.40
N ALA A 19 -1.20 -8.01 12.99
CA ALA A 19 -1.41 -8.28 14.42
C ALA A 19 -0.80 -7.19 15.32
N LYS A 20 0.39 -6.70 14.99
CA LYS A 20 1.03 -5.58 15.70
C LYS A 20 0.26 -4.26 15.61
N SER A 21 -0.55 -4.08 14.55
CA SER A 21 -1.43 -2.91 14.41
C SER A 21 -2.61 -2.89 15.39
N LYS A 22 -2.78 -3.95 16.21
CA LYS A 22 -3.88 -4.07 17.19
C LYS A 22 -5.28 -3.95 16.56
N GLY A 23 -5.43 -4.43 15.33
CA GLY A 23 -6.70 -4.43 14.60
C GLY A 23 -6.93 -3.20 13.71
N GLU A 24 -5.98 -2.25 13.64
CA GLU A 24 -6.09 -1.12 12.71
C GLU A 24 -6.00 -1.56 11.24
N TYR A 25 -5.25 -2.63 10.95
CA TYR A 25 -5.08 -3.19 9.62
C TYR A 25 -5.36 -4.70 9.60
N GLU A 26 -5.95 -5.18 8.50
CA GLU A 26 -6.17 -6.59 8.19
C GLU A 26 -5.61 -6.92 6.81
N VAL A 27 -5.26 -8.20 6.58
CA VAL A 27 -4.91 -8.69 5.24
C VAL A 27 -6.17 -8.66 4.37
N ALA A 28 -6.11 -7.89 3.29
CA ALA A 28 -7.22 -7.71 2.35
C ALA A 28 -7.12 -8.66 1.14
N CYS A 29 -5.92 -8.82 0.59
CA CYS A 29 -5.65 -9.76 -0.50
C CYS A 29 -4.17 -10.12 -0.58
N GLU A 30 -3.87 -11.21 -1.28
CA GLU A 30 -2.51 -11.64 -1.61
C GLU A 30 -2.41 -11.95 -3.11
N HIS A 31 -1.24 -11.72 -3.68
CA HIS A 31 -0.94 -12.03 -5.07
C HIS A 31 0.36 -12.82 -5.16
N VAL A 32 0.22 -14.14 -5.29
CA VAL A 32 1.33 -15.11 -5.20
C VAL A 32 2.40 -14.87 -6.27
N HIS A 33 1.99 -14.61 -7.52
CA HIS A 33 2.94 -14.46 -8.63
C HIS A 33 3.88 -13.26 -8.46
N SER A 34 3.44 -12.21 -7.76
CA SER A 34 4.25 -11.03 -7.48
C SER A 34 4.78 -10.98 -6.04
N CYS A 35 4.51 -12.01 -5.22
CA CYS A 35 4.82 -12.03 -3.78
C CYS A 35 4.35 -10.75 -3.03
N CYS A 36 3.16 -10.24 -3.36
CA CYS A 36 2.60 -9.04 -2.74
C CYS A 36 1.44 -9.38 -1.81
N VAL A 37 1.35 -8.67 -0.68
CA VAL A 37 0.22 -8.75 0.27
C VAL A 37 -0.28 -7.34 0.54
N LEU A 38 -1.58 -7.14 0.44
CA LEU A 38 -2.24 -5.86 0.75
C LEU A 38 -2.79 -5.88 2.17
N LEU A 39 -2.34 -4.93 2.99
CA LEU A 39 -2.95 -4.61 4.28
C LEU A 39 -3.85 -3.38 4.13
N ALA A 40 -5.08 -3.45 4.63
CA ALA A 40 -6.03 -2.36 4.55
C ALA A 40 -6.72 -2.12 5.89
N LYS A 41 -7.12 -0.86 6.15
CA LYS A 41 -7.91 -0.50 7.33
C LYS A 41 -9.35 -1.01 7.16
N PRO A 42 -9.79 -2.03 7.92
CA PRO A 42 -11.10 -2.60 7.72
C PRO A 42 -12.21 -1.59 8.02
N GLU A 43 -12.07 -0.75 9.05
CA GLU A 43 -13.07 0.28 9.39
C GLU A 43 -13.34 1.28 8.25
N LYS A 44 -12.33 1.56 7.42
CA LYS A 44 -12.45 2.51 6.31
C LYS A 44 -12.83 1.83 4.99
N PHE A 45 -12.23 0.67 4.70
CA PHE A 45 -12.25 0.08 3.36
C PHE A 45 -13.05 -1.22 3.27
N LYS A 46 -13.40 -1.86 4.39
CA LYS A 46 -14.23 -3.07 4.38
C LYS A 46 -15.69 -2.66 4.26
N VAL A 47 -16.27 -2.87 3.08
CA VAL A 47 -17.66 -2.56 2.83
C VAL A 47 -18.55 -3.55 3.58
N ALA A 48 -18.85 -3.24 4.84
CA ALA A 48 -19.93 -3.89 5.57
C ALA A 48 -21.25 -3.24 5.15
N SER A 49 -22.20 -4.02 4.61
CA SER A 49 -23.62 -3.64 4.41
C SER A 49 -23.96 -2.61 3.32
N GLY A 50 -23.62 -2.87 2.06
CA GLY A 50 -24.35 -2.30 0.91
C GLY A 50 -24.25 -0.78 0.70
N LYS A 51 -23.37 -0.08 1.41
CA LYS A 51 -23.06 1.33 1.13
C LYS A 51 -22.23 1.43 -0.15
N PRO A 52 -22.52 2.39 -1.06
CA PRO A 52 -21.68 2.62 -2.22
C PRO A 52 -20.27 3.02 -1.78
N PHE A 53 -19.26 2.32 -2.29
CA PHE A 53 -17.85 2.69 -2.17
C PHE A 53 -17.39 3.11 -3.56
N ARG A 54 -16.88 4.35 -3.70
CA ARG A 54 -16.45 4.93 -4.97
C ARG A 54 -14.94 5.14 -4.97
N SER A 55 -14.37 5.36 -6.16
CA SER A 55 -12.96 5.72 -6.33
C SER A 55 -12.54 6.86 -5.39
N GLU A 56 -13.42 7.84 -5.22
CA GLU A 56 -13.21 9.01 -4.37
C GLU A 56 -12.91 8.66 -2.90
N ASP A 57 -13.51 7.58 -2.37
CA ASP A 57 -13.33 7.16 -0.97
C ASP A 57 -11.93 6.56 -0.70
N TYR A 58 -11.25 6.14 -1.77
CA TYR A 58 -9.89 5.61 -1.74
C TYR A 58 -8.82 6.69 -1.99
N MET A 59 -9.21 7.87 -2.46
CA MET A 59 -8.25 8.95 -2.71
C MET A 59 -7.85 9.68 -1.43
N ALA A 60 -6.61 10.14 -1.39
CA ALA A 60 -6.13 11.10 -0.41
C ALA A 60 -5.68 12.37 -1.15
N PRO A 61 -5.74 13.55 -0.53
CA PRO A 61 -5.11 14.73 -1.08
C PRO A 61 -3.63 14.44 -1.37
N THR A 62 -3.14 14.88 -2.52
CA THR A 62 -1.72 14.75 -2.86
C THR A 62 -0.90 15.46 -1.78
N PRO A 63 0.00 14.75 -1.07
CA PRO A 63 0.82 15.37 -0.05
C PRO A 63 1.79 16.36 -0.70
N SER A 64 2.25 17.37 0.06
CA SER A 64 3.09 18.46 -0.47
C SER A 64 4.36 17.96 -1.15
N TRP A 65 4.99 16.92 -0.62
CA TRP A 65 6.22 16.32 -1.15
C TRP A 65 6.01 15.58 -2.48
N ALA A 66 4.77 15.24 -2.83
CA ALA A 66 4.43 14.53 -4.07
C ALA A 66 3.98 15.48 -5.20
N LEU A 67 3.94 16.79 -4.94
CA LEU A 67 3.61 17.79 -5.94
C LEU A 67 4.76 17.98 -6.92
N TYR A 68 4.43 18.36 -8.15
CA TYR A 68 5.41 18.76 -9.16
C TYR A 68 6.23 19.96 -8.64
N GLY A 69 7.56 19.88 -8.75
CA GLY A 69 8.47 20.91 -8.23
C GLY A 69 8.59 20.98 -6.72
N ALA A 70 8.11 19.97 -5.98
CA ALA A 70 8.40 19.84 -4.54
C ALA A 70 9.92 19.67 -4.31
N GLU A 71 10.42 20.19 -3.18
CA GLU A 71 11.85 20.12 -2.83
C GLU A 71 12.36 18.67 -2.78
N GLU A 72 11.48 17.75 -2.39
CA GLU A 72 11.74 16.31 -2.28
C GLU A 72 11.75 15.57 -3.64
N GLY A 73 11.62 16.29 -4.76
CA GLY A 73 11.69 15.75 -6.12
C GLY A 73 10.37 15.23 -6.69
N GLY A 74 9.29 15.23 -5.89
CA GLY A 74 7.91 15.03 -6.35
C GLY A 74 7.66 13.79 -7.22
N LEU A 75 6.55 13.81 -7.94
CA LEU A 75 6.34 12.99 -9.13
C LEU A 75 6.79 13.78 -10.36
N ASP A 76 8.06 14.19 -10.38
CA ASP A 76 8.59 14.99 -11.47
C ASP A 76 9.03 14.09 -12.63
N SER A 77 8.49 14.34 -13.83
CA SER A 77 8.79 13.56 -15.04
C SER A 77 10.17 13.88 -15.63
N VAL A 78 10.89 14.87 -15.09
CA VAL A 78 12.26 15.18 -15.51
C VAL A 78 13.27 14.29 -14.78
N HIS A 79 13.61 13.15 -15.39
CA HIS A 79 14.97 12.63 -15.22
C HIS A 79 15.91 13.61 -15.93
N GLU A 80 16.51 14.54 -15.19
CA GLU A 80 17.73 15.17 -15.70
C GLU A 80 18.80 14.08 -15.81
N TYR A 81 19.10 13.68 -17.04
CA TYR A 81 20.31 12.93 -17.35
C TYR A 81 21.50 13.84 -17.05
N VAL A 82 22.02 13.74 -15.83
CA VAL A 82 23.38 14.20 -15.51
C VAL A 82 24.35 13.21 -16.15
N TRP A 83 24.98 13.64 -17.24
CA TRP A 83 26.16 12.99 -17.83
C TRP A 83 27.38 13.18 -16.93
#